data_AF-A0A422HGY0-F1
#
_entry.id   AF-A0A422HGY0-F1
#
_cell.length_a   1.000
_cell.length_b   1.000
_cell.length_c   1.000
_cell.angle_alpha   90.00
_cell.angle_beta   90.00
_cell.angle_gamma   90.00
#
_symmetry.space_group_name_H-M   'P 1'
#
loop_
_entity.id
_entity.type
_entity.pdbx_description
1 polymer ?
#
loop_
_entity_poly.entity_id
_entity_poly.type
_entity_poly.pdbx_seq_one_letter_code
_entity_poly.pdbx_strand_id
1 'polypeptide(L)' 'MEKRDGHEEATVVVCPRCGKEFECSRSADCWCSQLEIPEDVARYLAEHYESCVCRACLEELTAS' A
#
# COMPACT_ATOMS: atom_id res chain seq x y z
N MET A 1 -0.68 -0.53 34.12
CA MET A 1 -0.50 -1.68 33.21
C MET A 1 -0.60 -1.17 31.79
N GLU A 2 0.25 -1.71 30.92
CA GLU A 2 0.72 -1.09 29.69
C GLU A 2 -0.34 -0.85 28.61
N LYS A 3 -0.31 0.35 28.02
CA LYS A 3 -0.89 0.67 26.72
C LYS A 3 -0.15 -0.15 25.66
N ARG A 4 -0.81 -1.03 24.92
CA ARG A 4 -0.23 -1.69 23.74
C ARG A 4 -1.34 -2.19 22.82
N ASP A 5 -2.16 -1.25 22.36
CA ASP A 5 -3.07 -1.45 21.23
C ASP A 5 -2.22 -1.43 19.95
N GLY A 6 -1.62 -2.58 19.66
CA GLY A 6 -0.79 -2.80 18.49
C GLY A 6 -1.58 -3.51 17.40
N HIS A 7 -1.92 -2.75 16.36
CA HIS A 7 -2.03 -3.21 14.96
C HIS A 7 -3.31 -3.96 14.56
N GLU A 8 -4.41 -3.23 14.25
CA GLU A 8 -5.44 -3.72 13.29
C GLU A 8 -6.38 -2.62 12.76
N GLU A 9 -5.95 -1.35 12.72
CA GLU A 9 -6.81 -0.26 12.23
C GLU A 9 -6.23 0.34 10.94
N ALA A 10 -6.98 0.19 9.85
CA ALA A 10 -6.63 0.77 8.56
C ALA A 10 -6.54 2.29 8.69
N THR A 11 -5.34 2.83 8.46
CA THR A 11 -5.13 4.28 8.55
C THR A 11 -5.35 4.90 7.18
N VAL A 12 -5.98 6.07 7.16
CA VAL A 12 -6.08 6.86 5.93
C VAL A 12 -4.71 7.49 5.67
N VAL A 13 -4.15 7.22 4.50
CA VAL A 13 -2.87 7.73 4.02
C VAL A 13 -3.04 8.34 2.64
N VAL A 14 -2.20 9.33 2.31
CA VAL A 14 -2.24 9.99 1.00
C VAL A 14 -1.29 9.28 0.05
N CYS A 15 -1.78 8.91 -1.13
CA CYS A 15 -0.97 8.27 -2.15
C CYS A 15 0.07 9.26 -2.71
N PRO A 16 1.38 8.94 -2.66
CA PRO A 16 2.43 9.84 -3.18
C PRO A 16 2.40 10.00 -4.71
N ARG A 17 1.72 9.10 -5.42
CA ARG A 17 1.63 9.12 -6.90
C ARG A 17 0.51 10.02 -7.41
N CYS A 18 -0.69 9.94 -6.83
CA CYS A 18 -1.87 10.67 -7.30
C CYS A 18 -2.41 11.73 -6.31
N GLY A 19 -1.93 11.75 -5.06
CA GLY A 19 -2.41 12.65 -4.02
C GLY A 19 -3.78 12.29 -3.44
N LYS A 20 -4.35 11.12 -3.77
CA LYS A 20 -5.63 10.66 -3.20
C LYS A 20 -5.44 9.97 -1.86
N GLU A 21 -6.36 10.22 -0.95
CA GLU A 21 -6.47 9.49 0.32
C GLU A 21 -6.98 8.07 0.07
N PHE A 22 -6.37 7.10 0.75
CA PHE A 22 -6.78 5.70 0.73
C PHE A 22 -6.50 5.03 2.08
N GLU A 23 -7.23 3.97 2.38
CA GLU A 23 -6.99 3.17 3.58
C GLU A 23 -5.84 2.18 3.37
N CYS A 24 -4.88 2.20 4.29
CA CYS A 24 -3.77 1.27 4.33
C CYS A 24 -3.68 0.63 5.73
N SER A 25 -3.94 -0.67 5.81
CA SER A 25 -3.75 -1.45 7.03
C SER A 25 -2.28 -1.78 7.29
N ARG A 26 -1.41 -1.73 6.28
CA ARG A 26 0.00 -2.20 6.34
C ARG A 26 0.12 -3.61 6.95
N SER A 27 -0.90 -4.42 6.76
CA SER A 27 -0.97 -5.81 7.19
C SER A 27 -0.92 -6.71 5.97
N ALA A 28 -0.56 -7.98 6.18
CA ALA A 28 -0.61 -8.99 5.12
C ALA A 28 -2.04 -9.20 4.57
N ASP A 29 -3.07 -8.81 5.34
CA ASP A 29 -4.47 -8.79 4.94
C ASP A 29 -4.87 -7.58 4.09
N CYS A 30 -3.95 -6.66 3.79
CA CYS A 30 -4.23 -5.56 2.87
C CYS A 30 -4.52 -6.12 1.47
N TRP A 31 -5.48 -5.52 0.77
CA TRP A 31 -5.84 -5.90 -0.59
C TRP A 31 -4.63 -5.95 -1.55
N CYS A 32 -3.61 -5.10 -1.34
CA CYS A 32 -2.40 -5.10 -2.17
C CYS A 32 -1.54 -6.35 -1.97
N SER A 33 -1.60 -7.00 -0.80
CA SER A 33 -0.92 -8.28 -0.54
C SER A 33 -1.66 -9.47 -1.14
N GLN A 34 -2.95 -9.34 -1.44
CA GLN A 34 -3.73 -10.34 -2.18
C GLN A 34 -3.60 -10.18 -3.70
N LEU A 35 -3.09 -9.04 -4.17
CA LEU A 35 -2.85 -8.78 -5.59
C LEU A 35 -1.52 -9.41 -6.01
N GLU A 36 -1.51 -10.04 -7.19
CA GLU A 36 -0.27 -10.50 -7.79
C GLU A 36 0.47 -9.29 -8.39
N ILE A 37 1.45 -8.77 -7.66
CA ILE A 37 2.30 -7.67 -8.10
C ILE A 37 3.55 -8.28 -8.75
N PRO A 38 3.84 -7.99 -10.04
CA PRO A 38 5.06 -8.43 -10.69
C PRO A 38 6.30 -7.92 -9.97
N GLU A 39 7.39 -8.69 -9.98
CA GLU A 39 8.64 -8.29 -9.32
C GLU A 39 9.18 -6.95 -9.86
N ASP A 40 9.04 -6.68 -11.16
CA ASP A 40 9.43 -5.41 -11.77
C ASP A 40 8.67 -4.22 -11.18
N VAL A 41 7.36 -4.37 -10.95
CA VAL A 41 6.52 -3.34 -10.33
C VAL A 41 6.86 -3.20 -8.86
N ALA A 42 7.03 -4.30 -8.13
CA ALA A 42 7.39 -4.28 -6.72
C ALA A 42 8.75 -3.60 -6.48
N ARG A 43 9.74 -3.89 -7.33
CA ARG A 43 11.04 -3.24 -7.32
C ARG A 43 10.93 -1.75 -7.65
N TYR A 44 10.20 -1.39 -8.72
CA TYR A 44 9.94 0.01 -9.06
C TYR A 44 9.29 0.76 -7.89
N LEU A 45 8.32 0.15 -7.22
CA LEU A 45 7.71 0.73 -6.03
C LEU A 45 8.72 0.93 -4.91
N ALA A 46 9.53 -0.07 -4.59
CA ALA A 46 10.54 0.03 -3.53
C ALA A 46 11.63 1.07 -3.83
N GLU A 47 11.98 1.28 -5.10
CA GLU A 47 12.99 2.26 -5.52
C GLU A 47 12.44 3.70 -5.61
N HIS A 48 11.17 3.87 -5.99
CA HIS A 48 10.56 5.18 -6.22
C HIS A 48 9.64 5.67 -5.08
N TYR A 49 9.12 4.77 -4.25
CA TYR A 49 8.16 5.10 -3.22
C TYR A 49 8.47 4.36 -1.91
N GLU A 50 8.75 5.11 -0.84
CA GLU A 50 8.93 4.54 0.51
C GLU A 50 7.59 4.22 1.20
N SER A 51 6.46 4.49 0.56
CA SER A 51 5.11 4.32 1.12
C SER A 51 4.17 3.63 0.13
N CYS A 52 3.10 3.04 0.68
CA CYS A 52 2.08 2.35 -0.12
C CYS A 52 1.39 3.32 -1.09
N VAL A 53 1.00 2.80 -2.25
CA VAL A 53 0.19 3.52 -3.24
C VAL A 53 -1.26 3.05 -3.20
N CYS A 54 -2.18 3.90 -3.65
CA CYS A 54 -3.59 3.54 -3.70
C CYS A 54 -3.84 2.46 -4.76
N ARG A 55 -5.00 1.81 -4.63
CA ARG A 55 -5.42 0.73 -5.54
C ARG A 55 -5.38 1.09 -7.01
N ALA A 56 -5.96 2.23 -7.38
CA ALA A 56 -5.95 2.68 -8.77
C ALA A 56 -4.52 2.79 -9.33
N CYS A 57 -3.63 3.43 -8.58
CA CYS A 57 -2.24 3.60 -8.98
C CYS A 57 -1.48 2.27 -9.09
N LEU A 58 -1.75 1.32 -8.19
CA LEU A 58 -1.13 0.00 -8.26
C LEU A 58 -1.68 -0.79 -9.45
N GLU A 59 -2.99 -0.81 -9.65
CA GLU A 59 -3.64 -1.49 -10.77
C GLU A 59 -3.13 -0.93 -12.10
N GLU A 60 -2.95 0.38 -12.23
CA GLU A 60 -2.34 1.01 -13.41
C GLU A 60 -0.90 0.54 -13.67
N LEU A 61 -0.11 0.31 -12.61
CA LEU A 61 1.27 -0.20 -12.73
C LEU A 61 1.29 -1.70 -13.07
N THR A 62 0.36 -2.49 -12.53
CA THR A 62 0.29 -3.94 -12.76
C THR A 62 -0.44 -4.33 -14.05
N ALA A 63 -1.28 -3.45 -14.61
CA ALA A 63 -2.04 -3.71 -15.84
C ALA A 63 -1.21 -3.51 -17.14
N SER A 64 0.11 -3.34 -17.04
CA SER A 64 1.03 -3.14 -18.17
C SER A 64 1.84 -4.38 -18.51
#